data_AF-A0A416KI48-F1
#
_entry.id   AF-A0A416KI48-F1
#
_cell.length_a   1.000
_cell.length_b   1.000
_cell.length_c   1.000
_cell.angle_alpha   90.00
_cell.angle_beta   90.00
_cell.angle_gamma   90.00
#
_symmetry.space_group_name_H-M   'P 1'
#
loop_
_entity.id
_entity.type
_entity.pdbx_description
1 polymer ?
#
loop_
_entity_poly.entity_id
_entity_poly.type
_entity_poly.pdbx_seq_one_letter_code
_entity_poly.pdbx_strand_id
1 'polypeptide(L)'
;MAMYKTKKDAAYAWVQEFNAIPQSVIEKLNKLNMYENGEEMTEITPPTINDRVSILGGDYNGEGEVVGYSKNDDGEMIYTIVPDEDTSVKIHLSTDEFEVIRYDGLPMWGTMWQFSDGCDNWWLENHLQEMADCGFRIYEQEDYGYIFGIDGCGYDFFEAHWIPLYEKRGFHWDDETVKEMKENA
;
A
#
# COMPACT_ATOMS: atom_id res chain seq x y z
N MET A 1 26.22 -9.76 15.92
CA MET A 1 24.96 -10.08 15.23
C MET A 1 23.82 -9.75 16.16
N ALA A 2 22.90 -8.88 15.74
CA ALA A 2 21.68 -8.65 16.51
C ALA A 2 20.84 -9.94 16.45
N MET A 3 20.49 -10.49 17.61
CA MET A 3 19.69 -11.70 17.73
C MET A 3 18.22 -11.28 17.65
N TYR A 4 17.58 -11.48 16.50
CA TYR A 4 16.13 -11.27 16.39
C TYR A 4 15.43 -12.39 17.17
N LYS A 5 14.54 -12.06 18.11
CA LYS A 5 13.91 -13.03 19.02
C LYS A 5 12.45 -13.29 18.67
N THR A 6 11.85 -12.41 17.88
CA THR A 6 10.44 -12.43 17.50
C THR A 6 10.27 -12.05 16.03
N LYS A 7 9.10 -12.40 15.46
CA LYS A 7 8.70 -11.94 14.12
C LYS A 7 8.74 -10.41 14.00
N LYS A 8 8.35 -9.71 15.08
CA LYS A 8 8.42 -8.24 15.14
C LYS A 8 9.84 -7.72 15.02
N ASP A 9 10.81 -8.39 15.66
CA ASP A 9 12.23 -8.00 15.54
C ASP A 9 12.76 -8.21 14.12
N ALA A 10 12.32 -9.27 13.44
CA ALA A 10 12.71 -9.55 12.06
C ALA A 10 12.08 -8.56 11.07
N ALA A 11 10.78 -8.28 11.22
CA ALA A 11 10.10 -7.24 10.45
C ALA A 11 10.74 -5.86 10.70
N TYR A 12 11.10 -5.56 11.95
CA TYR A 12 11.83 -4.35 12.30
C TYR A 12 13.17 -4.26 11.56
N ALA A 13 13.96 -5.33 11.57
CA ALA A 13 15.24 -5.38 10.89
C ALA A 13 15.11 -5.15 9.38
N TRP A 14 14.14 -5.81 8.74
CA TRP A 14 13.86 -5.63 7.32
C TRP A 14 13.49 -4.18 6.99
N VAL A 15 12.60 -3.56 7.79
CA VAL A 15 12.22 -2.15 7.60
C VAL A 15 13.41 -1.18 7.79
N GLN A 16 14.43 -1.53 8.59
CA GLN A 16 15.64 -0.71 8.71
C GLN A 16 16.50 -0.70 7.44
N GLU A 17 16.28 -1.62 6.51
CA GLU A 17 17.01 -1.68 5.23
C GLU A 17 16.42 -0.70 4.21
N PHE A 18 15.22 -0.15 4.45
CA PHE A 18 14.55 0.74 3.52
C PHE A 18 15.16 2.14 3.51
N ASN A 19 15.05 2.81 2.37
CA ASN A 19 15.44 4.18 2.21
C ASN A 19 14.31 5.10 2.71
N ALA A 20 14.40 5.55 3.96
CA ALA A 20 13.51 6.59 4.47
C ALA A 20 13.78 7.91 3.74
N ILE A 21 12.75 8.48 3.13
CA ILE A 21 12.89 9.70 2.32
C ILE A 21 12.73 10.92 3.23
N PRO A 22 13.67 11.88 3.21
CA PRO A 22 13.53 13.10 3.98
C PRO A 22 12.26 13.85 3.58
N GLN A 23 11.48 14.31 4.56
CA GLN A 23 10.22 15.04 4.32
C GLN A 23 10.40 16.25 3.37
N SER A 24 11.53 16.95 3.48
CA SER A 24 11.84 18.09 2.59
C SER A 24 12.08 17.72 1.13
N VAL A 25 12.40 16.45 0.83
CA VAL A 25 12.48 15.90 -0.52
C VAL A 25 11.07 15.61 -1.03
N ILE A 26 10.24 14.93 -0.22
CA ILE A 26 8.82 14.67 -0.55
C ILE A 26 8.06 15.97 -0.83
N GLU A 27 8.23 16.99 0.01
CA GLU A 27 7.61 18.30 -0.20
C GLU A 27 8.05 18.98 -1.51
N LYS A 28 9.28 18.75 -1.96
CA LYS A 28 9.77 19.29 -3.23
C LYS A 28 9.21 18.52 -4.41
N LEU A 29 9.20 17.19 -4.35
CA LEU A 29 8.59 16.33 -5.37
C LEU A 29 7.12 16.72 -5.55
N ASN A 30 6.36 16.81 -4.45
CA ASN A 30 4.95 17.19 -4.50
C ASN A 30 4.74 18.61 -5.05
N LYS A 31 5.59 19.57 -4.72
CA LYS A 31 5.51 20.93 -5.27
C LYS A 31 5.82 20.96 -6.77
N LEU A 32 6.84 20.24 -7.24
CA LEU A 32 7.19 20.19 -8.66
C LEU A 32 6.00 19.68 -9.49
N ASN A 33 5.31 18.65 -9.00
CA ASN A 33 4.09 18.11 -9.63
C ASN A 33 2.99 19.17 -9.81
N MET A 34 2.80 20.07 -8.83
CA MET A 34 1.75 21.09 -8.88
C MET A 34 2.04 22.24 -9.86
N TYR A 35 3.30 22.46 -10.27
CA TYR A 35 3.71 23.64 -11.03
C TYR A 35 4.34 23.35 -12.40
N GLU A 36 4.88 22.15 -12.67
CA GLU A 36 5.64 21.87 -13.89
C GLU A 36 5.23 20.55 -14.58
N ASN A 37 4.51 20.67 -15.70
CA ASN A 37 4.73 19.95 -16.97
C ASN A 37 5.09 18.44 -17.02
N GLY A 38 4.61 17.61 -16.09
CA GLY A 38 4.42 16.18 -16.37
C GLY A 38 5.46 15.18 -15.83
N GLU A 39 6.25 15.54 -14.82
CA GLU A 39 7.03 14.58 -14.01
C GLU A 39 6.25 14.21 -12.73
N GLU A 40 4.96 13.91 -12.87
CA GLU A 40 4.01 13.77 -11.76
C GLU A 40 4.26 12.49 -10.95
N MET A 41 4.59 12.65 -9.66
CA MET A 41 4.45 11.55 -8.70
C MET A 41 2.98 11.14 -8.65
N THR A 42 2.67 9.95 -9.15
CA THR A 42 1.31 9.47 -9.32
C THR A 42 0.99 8.44 -8.26
N GLU A 43 -0.15 8.56 -7.58
CA GLU A 43 -0.63 7.51 -6.69
C GLU A 43 -1.12 6.32 -7.54
N ILE A 44 -0.49 5.17 -7.37
CA ILE A 44 -0.83 3.91 -8.06
C ILE A 44 -1.44 2.88 -7.11
N THR A 45 -1.90 3.33 -5.94
CA THR A 45 -2.47 2.49 -4.89
C THR A 45 -3.78 1.87 -5.37
N PRO A 46 -3.90 0.53 -5.46
CA PRO A 46 -5.19 -0.09 -5.74
C PRO A 46 -6.19 0.18 -4.61
N PRO A 47 -7.50 0.29 -4.93
CA PRO A 47 -8.54 0.34 -3.91
C PRO A 47 -8.51 -0.89 -3.00
N THR A 48 -8.88 -0.70 -1.73
CA THR A 48 -8.86 -1.73 -0.69
C THR A 48 -10.19 -1.80 0.04
N ILE A 49 -10.41 -2.86 0.81
CA ILE A 49 -11.65 -2.99 1.61
C ILE A 49 -11.71 -1.84 2.64
N ASN A 50 -12.90 -1.25 2.77
CA ASN A 50 -13.22 -0.06 3.55
C ASN A 50 -12.77 1.28 2.94
N ASP A 51 -12.19 1.29 1.73
CA ASP A 51 -11.98 2.55 1.02
C ASP A 51 -13.31 3.20 0.64
N ARG A 52 -13.37 4.52 0.84
CA ARG A 52 -14.47 5.37 0.39
C ARG A 52 -14.26 5.72 -1.08
N VAL A 53 -15.31 5.63 -1.87
CA VAL A 53 -15.24 5.83 -3.32
C VAL A 53 -16.35 6.73 -3.82
N SER A 54 -16.05 7.50 -4.87
CA SER A 54 -17.02 8.23 -5.68
C SER A 54 -17.27 7.44 -6.95
N ILE A 55 -18.52 7.04 -7.19
CA ILE A 55 -18.95 6.26 -8.35
C ILE A 55 -19.17 7.23 -9.53
N LEU A 56 -18.50 6.96 -10.65
CA LEU A 56 -18.44 7.86 -11.81
C LEU A 56 -19.23 7.35 -13.03
N GLY A 57 -19.74 6.12 -12.98
CA GLY A 57 -20.40 5.47 -14.12
C GLY A 57 -21.51 4.48 -13.75
N GLY A 58 -22.36 4.19 -14.74
CA GLY A 58 -23.45 3.22 -14.66
C GLY A 58 -24.81 3.79 -14.25
N ASP A 59 -25.67 2.91 -13.71
CA ASP A 59 -27.00 3.25 -13.18
C ASP A 59 -26.95 3.89 -11.79
N TYR A 60 -25.75 4.00 -11.20
CA TYR A 60 -25.51 4.50 -9.86
C TYR A 60 -24.61 5.73 -9.93
N ASN A 61 -24.93 6.75 -9.14
CA ASN A 61 -24.08 7.94 -8.96
C ASN A 61 -24.06 8.26 -7.47
N GLY A 62 -22.91 8.74 -6.97
CA GLY A 62 -22.76 9.10 -5.56
C GLY A 62 -21.56 8.41 -4.93
N GLU A 63 -21.57 8.27 -3.60
CA GLU A 63 -20.49 7.65 -2.84
C GLU A 63 -20.84 6.24 -2.36
N GLY A 64 -19.80 5.48 -2.02
CA GLY A 64 -19.95 4.18 -1.40
C GLY A 64 -18.67 3.72 -0.73
N GLU A 65 -18.69 2.44 -0.34
CA GLU A 65 -17.57 1.78 0.30
C GLU A 65 -17.22 0.47 -0.42
N VAL A 66 -15.94 0.22 -0.61
CA VAL A 66 -15.43 -1.05 -1.13
C VAL A 66 -15.57 -2.13 -0.05
N VAL A 67 -16.34 -3.17 -0.33
CA VAL A 67 -16.55 -4.30 0.61
C VAL A 67 -15.87 -5.60 0.17
N GLY A 68 -15.24 -5.59 -1.00
CA GLY A 68 -14.48 -6.72 -1.52
C GLY A 68 -14.03 -6.48 -2.96
N TYR A 69 -13.21 -7.38 -3.47
CA TYR A 69 -12.75 -7.36 -4.85
C TYR A 69 -12.40 -8.78 -5.31
N SER A 70 -12.35 -8.99 -6.62
CA SER A 70 -11.95 -10.25 -7.25
C SER A 70 -11.36 -10.01 -8.63
N LYS A 71 -10.58 -10.97 -9.14
CA LYS A 71 -10.17 -10.96 -10.55
C LYS A 71 -11.23 -11.65 -11.41
N ASN A 72 -11.57 -11.07 -12.54
CA ASN A 72 -12.39 -11.71 -13.57
C ASN A 72 -11.57 -12.75 -14.37
N ASP A 73 -12.21 -13.42 -15.32
CA ASP A 73 -11.57 -14.46 -16.16
C ASP A 73 -10.42 -13.90 -17.03
N ASP A 74 -10.44 -12.60 -17.34
CA ASP A 74 -9.41 -11.89 -18.09
C ASP A 74 -8.26 -11.35 -17.20
N GLY A 75 -8.37 -11.53 -15.88
CA GLY A 75 -7.39 -11.11 -14.89
C GLY A 75 -7.52 -9.66 -14.40
N GLU A 76 -8.55 -8.94 -14.85
CA GLU A 76 -8.85 -7.57 -14.44
C GLU A 76 -9.51 -7.55 -13.06
N MET A 77 -9.22 -6.50 -12.29
CA MET A 77 -9.77 -6.32 -10.94
C MET A 77 -11.18 -5.75 -11.00
N ILE A 78 -12.12 -6.45 -10.38
CA ILE A 78 -13.51 -6.01 -10.18
C ILE A 78 -13.77 -5.81 -8.70
N TYR A 79 -14.27 -4.63 -8.35
CA TYR A 79 -14.54 -4.21 -6.99
C TYR A 79 -16.02 -4.33 -6.68
N THR A 80 -16.34 -4.83 -5.49
CA THR A 80 -17.69 -4.87 -4.96
C THR A 80 -17.88 -3.67 -4.05
N ILE A 81 -18.79 -2.77 -4.43
CA ILE A 81 -19.08 -1.54 -3.71
C ILE A 81 -20.50 -1.59 -3.15
N VAL A 82 -20.66 -1.10 -1.92
CA VAL A 82 -21.97 -0.83 -1.31
C VAL A 82 -22.20 0.68 -1.39
N PRO A 83 -23.19 1.15 -2.18
CA PRO A 83 -23.55 2.56 -2.26
C PRO A 83 -24.13 3.06 -0.92
N ASP A 84 -23.89 4.32 -0.60
CA ASP A 84 -24.44 4.95 0.61
C ASP A 84 -25.95 5.13 0.56
N GLU A 85 -26.49 5.40 -0.64
CA GLU A 85 -27.92 5.66 -0.82
C GLU A 85 -28.78 4.41 -0.60
N ASP A 86 -28.23 3.22 -0.91
CA ASP A 86 -28.88 1.93 -0.69
C ASP A 86 -27.87 0.85 -0.30
N THR A 87 -27.70 0.67 1.01
CA THR A 87 -26.78 -0.31 1.58
C THR A 87 -27.24 -1.77 1.40
N SER A 88 -28.44 -2.01 0.84
CA SER A 88 -28.94 -3.37 0.55
C SER A 88 -28.43 -3.91 -0.78
N VAL A 89 -27.90 -3.04 -1.64
CA VAL A 89 -27.39 -3.39 -2.97
C VAL A 89 -25.87 -3.51 -2.93
N LYS A 90 -25.35 -4.42 -3.76
CA LYS A 90 -23.92 -4.53 -4.07
C LYS A 90 -23.75 -4.36 -5.57
N ILE A 91 -22.89 -3.44 -5.95
CA ILE A 91 -22.53 -3.19 -7.34
C ILE A 91 -21.12 -3.70 -7.60
N HIS A 92 -20.85 -4.10 -8.85
CA HIS A 92 -19.55 -4.62 -9.27
C HIS A 92 -19.00 -3.67 -10.33
N LEU A 93 -17.90 -3.00 -10.02
CA LEU A 93 -17.31 -1.97 -10.85
C LEU A 93 -15.84 -2.28 -11.18
N SER A 94 -15.40 -1.93 -12.37
CA SER A 94 -13.99 -1.87 -12.72
C SER A 94 -13.34 -0.59 -12.19
N THR A 95 -12.01 -0.57 -12.15
CA THR A 95 -11.20 0.55 -11.61
C THR A 95 -11.42 1.90 -12.29
N ASP A 96 -11.91 1.92 -13.52
CA ASP A 96 -12.20 3.12 -14.30
C ASP A 96 -13.62 3.68 -14.07
N GLU A 97 -14.46 2.97 -13.33
CA GLU A 97 -15.86 3.36 -13.06
C GLU A 97 -16.04 4.10 -11.73
N PHE A 98 -14.97 4.27 -10.95
CA PHE A 98 -14.98 4.97 -9.67
C PHE A 98 -13.62 5.56 -9.33
N GLU A 99 -13.60 6.51 -8.39
CA GLU A 99 -12.38 7.09 -7.82
C GLU A 99 -12.36 6.88 -6.31
N VAL A 100 -11.18 6.58 -5.75
CA VAL A 100 -11.01 6.51 -4.31
C VAL A 100 -10.93 7.92 -3.74
N ILE A 101 -11.77 8.19 -2.74
CA ILE A 101 -11.83 9.48 -2.07
C ILE A 101 -10.66 9.56 -1.08
N ARG A 102 -9.63 10.32 -1.45
CA ARG A 102 -8.50 10.66 -0.58
C ARG A 102 -8.69 12.06 -0.01
N TYR A 103 -8.48 12.23 1.30
CA TYR A 103 -8.56 13.54 1.95
C TYR A 103 -7.32 14.40 1.73
N ASP A 104 -6.19 13.78 1.39
CA ASP A 104 -4.91 14.44 1.12
C ASP A 104 -4.14 13.68 0.03
N GLY A 105 -3.31 14.38 -0.73
CA GLY A 105 -2.51 13.81 -1.82
C GLY A 105 -1.34 12.94 -1.32
N LEU A 106 -0.88 13.16 -0.09
CA LEU A 106 0.20 12.39 0.54
C LEU A 106 -0.30 11.67 1.80
N PRO A 107 0.39 10.61 2.24
CA PRO A 107 0.03 9.91 3.48
C PRO A 107 0.15 10.84 4.69
N MET A 108 -0.75 10.69 5.66
CA MET A 108 -0.69 11.42 6.92
C MET A 108 0.68 11.21 7.56
N TRP A 109 1.36 12.31 7.91
CA TRP A 109 2.76 12.42 8.35
C TRP A 109 3.85 12.56 7.26
N GLY A 110 3.55 12.36 5.98
CA GLY A 110 4.54 12.49 4.90
C GLY A 110 5.79 11.64 5.08
N THR A 111 5.72 10.62 5.95
CA THR A 111 6.80 9.68 6.19
C THR A 111 6.69 8.60 5.13
N MET A 112 7.70 8.53 4.27
CA MET A 112 7.69 7.68 3.10
C MET A 112 9.01 6.95 2.96
N TRP A 113 8.95 5.80 2.31
CA TRP A 113 10.07 4.90 2.10
C TRP A 113 10.14 4.50 0.63
N GLN A 114 11.33 4.04 0.26
CA GLN A 114 11.59 3.30 -0.95
C GLN A 114 12.30 2.00 -0.54
N PHE A 115 12.03 0.90 -1.25
CA PHE A 115 12.83 -0.30 -1.12
C PHE A 115 14.25 -0.07 -1.63
N SER A 116 15.25 -0.49 -0.87
CA SER A 116 16.66 -0.41 -1.28
C SER A 116 17.08 -1.56 -2.20
N ASP A 117 16.36 -2.68 -2.17
CA ASP A 117 16.66 -3.89 -2.94
C ASP A 117 15.81 -3.98 -4.22
N GLY A 118 16.43 -4.42 -5.32
CA GLY A 118 15.76 -4.56 -6.60
C GLY A 118 14.71 -5.68 -6.63
N CYS A 119 14.87 -6.73 -5.83
CA CYS A 119 13.90 -7.83 -5.74
C CYS A 119 12.63 -7.38 -5.03
N ASP A 120 12.73 -6.46 -4.07
CA ASP A 120 11.56 -5.90 -3.39
C ASP A 120 10.80 -4.94 -4.29
N ASN A 121 11.49 -4.16 -5.12
CA ASN A 121 10.85 -3.35 -6.17
C ASN A 121 10.14 -4.23 -7.21
N TRP A 122 10.79 -5.31 -7.68
CA TRP A 122 10.17 -6.27 -8.60
C TRP A 122 8.96 -6.98 -7.98
N TRP A 123 8.99 -7.27 -6.68
CA TRP A 123 7.84 -7.81 -5.96
C TRP A 123 6.70 -6.78 -5.93
N LEU A 124 6.97 -5.52 -5.58
CA LEU A 124 5.95 -4.47 -5.54
C LEU A 124 5.19 -4.35 -6.86
N GLU A 125 5.91 -4.35 -8.00
CA GLU A 125 5.33 -4.29 -9.36
C GLU A 125 4.21 -5.30 -9.62
N ASN A 126 4.29 -6.48 -9.00
CA ASN A 126 3.36 -7.58 -9.22
C ASN A 126 2.39 -7.80 -8.06
N HIS A 127 2.60 -7.10 -6.94
CA HIS A 127 1.89 -7.32 -5.67
C HIS A 127 1.29 -6.02 -5.08
N LEU A 128 0.99 -5.03 -5.94
CA LEU A 128 0.39 -3.74 -5.54
C LEU A 128 -0.84 -3.91 -4.63
N GLN A 129 -1.78 -4.81 -4.96
CA GLN A 129 -2.98 -5.04 -4.14
C GLN A 129 -2.62 -5.56 -2.75
N GLU A 130 -1.66 -6.48 -2.66
CA GLU A 130 -1.26 -7.07 -1.37
C GLU A 130 -0.58 -6.03 -0.48
N MET A 131 0.20 -5.13 -1.07
CA MET A 131 0.81 -4.02 -0.36
C MET A 131 -0.23 -2.98 0.07
N ALA A 132 -1.19 -2.65 -0.79
CA ALA A 132 -2.29 -1.75 -0.45
C ALA A 132 -3.17 -2.32 0.67
N ASP A 133 -3.50 -3.61 0.63
CA ASP A 133 -4.25 -4.30 1.70
C ASP A 133 -3.53 -4.26 3.06
N CYS A 134 -2.20 -4.14 3.05
CA CYS A 134 -1.40 -3.93 4.25
C CYS A 134 -1.46 -2.47 4.73
N GLY A 135 -2.26 -1.59 4.12
CA GLY A 135 -2.49 -0.20 4.51
C GLY A 135 -1.45 0.80 3.98
N PHE A 136 -0.71 0.44 2.92
CA PHE A 136 0.26 1.33 2.30
C PHE A 136 -0.37 2.10 1.14
N ARG A 137 -0.08 3.40 1.08
CA ARG A 137 -0.25 4.21 -0.12
C ARG A 137 1.04 4.16 -0.94
N ILE A 138 0.91 3.84 -2.21
CA ILE A 138 1.97 3.55 -3.17
C ILE A 138 1.91 4.59 -4.28
N TYR A 139 3.08 5.10 -4.63
CA TYR A 139 3.29 6.12 -5.63
C TYR A 139 4.42 5.71 -6.56
N GLU A 140 4.37 6.20 -7.78
CA GLU A 140 5.43 6.04 -8.78
C GLU A 140 5.90 7.42 -9.25
N GLN A 141 7.21 7.57 -9.43
CA GLN A 141 7.81 8.71 -10.09
C GLN A 141 8.94 8.21 -11.01
N GLU A 142 9.03 8.77 -12.23
CA GLU A 142 9.90 8.26 -13.30
C GLU A 142 11.38 8.10 -12.90
N ASP A 143 11.95 9.06 -12.15
CA ASP A 143 13.36 9.06 -11.77
C ASP A 143 13.64 8.38 -10.42
N TYR A 144 12.62 8.31 -9.56
CA TYR A 144 12.73 7.85 -8.17
C TYR A 144 12.11 6.47 -7.95
N GLY A 145 11.41 5.91 -8.95
CA GLY A 145 10.73 4.63 -8.86
C GLY A 145 9.57 4.66 -7.85
N TYR A 146 9.42 3.57 -7.10
CA TYR A 146 8.32 3.41 -6.15
C TYR A 146 8.59 4.10 -4.82
N ILE A 147 7.61 4.88 -4.38
CA ILE A 147 7.59 5.55 -3.08
C ILE A 147 6.32 5.12 -2.37
N PHE A 148 6.40 4.79 -1.08
CA PHE A 148 5.22 4.39 -0.33
C PHE A 148 5.22 4.91 1.10
N GLY A 149 4.04 5.03 1.69
CA GLY A 149 3.87 5.48 3.07
C GLY A 149 2.59 4.94 3.71
N ILE A 150 2.43 5.22 4.99
CA ILE A 150 1.27 4.79 5.79
C ILE A 150 0.40 6.00 6.06
N ASP A 151 -0.90 5.86 5.83
CA ASP A 151 -1.88 6.90 6.09
C ASP A 151 -2.65 6.57 7.38
N GLY A 152 -2.10 6.95 8.54
CA GLY A 152 -2.66 6.56 9.82
C GLY A 152 -2.07 7.29 11.03
N CYS A 153 -2.75 7.19 12.17
CA CYS A 153 -2.32 7.83 13.42
C CYS A 153 -2.82 7.06 14.65
N GLY A 154 -1.97 6.96 15.68
CA GLY A 154 -2.39 6.57 17.03
C GLY A 154 -2.48 5.07 17.30
N TYR A 155 -1.83 4.22 16.49
CA TYR A 155 -1.74 2.77 16.70
C TYR A 155 -0.34 2.24 16.32
N ASP A 156 -0.09 0.96 16.59
CA ASP A 156 1.20 0.33 16.29
C ASP A 156 1.31 -0.04 14.79
N PHE A 157 2.05 0.76 14.04
CA PHE A 157 2.26 0.55 12.61
C PHE A 157 3.00 -0.75 12.29
N PHE A 158 3.80 -1.29 13.22
CA PHE A 158 4.44 -2.59 13.00
C PHE A 158 3.43 -3.72 12.97
N GLU A 159 2.55 -3.76 13.97
CA GLU A 159 1.51 -4.79 14.05
C GLU A 159 0.49 -4.66 12.91
N ALA A 160 0.13 -3.42 12.57
CA ALA A 160 -0.93 -3.15 11.60
C ALA A 160 -0.49 -3.20 10.13
N HIS A 161 0.77 -2.89 9.82
CA HIS A 161 1.22 -2.72 8.43
C HIS A 161 2.49 -3.51 8.11
N TRP A 162 3.57 -3.32 8.89
CA TRP A 162 4.87 -3.90 8.54
C TRP A 162 4.94 -5.41 8.69
N ILE A 163 4.34 -5.97 9.75
CA ILE A 163 4.27 -7.42 9.94
C ILE A 163 3.40 -8.08 8.86
N PRO A 164 2.19 -7.59 8.55
CA PRO A 164 1.41 -8.09 7.42
C PRO A 164 2.19 -8.07 6.10
N LEU A 165 2.88 -6.96 5.80
CA LEU A 165 3.68 -6.85 4.58
C LEU A 165 4.84 -7.85 4.56
N TYR A 166 5.54 -8.02 5.68
CA TYR A 166 6.62 -9.01 5.83
C TYR A 166 6.13 -10.43 5.53
N GLU A 167 4.93 -10.79 6.00
CA GLU A 167 4.33 -12.10 5.72
C GLU A 167 3.89 -12.24 4.26
N LYS A 168 3.27 -11.21 3.67
CA LYS A 168 2.87 -11.18 2.25
C LYS A 168 4.06 -11.29 1.31
N ARG A 169 5.20 -10.71 1.71
CA ARG A 169 6.46 -10.83 0.99
C ARG A 169 6.98 -12.27 0.93
N GLY A 170 6.43 -13.16 1.76
CA GLY A 170 6.82 -14.56 1.88
C GLY A 170 7.92 -14.81 2.90
N PHE A 171 8.25 -13.81 3.72
CA PHE A 171 9.20 -14.02 4.80
C PHE A 171 8.52 -14.73 5.96
N HIS A 172 9.24 -15.68 6.53
CA HIS A 172 8.78 -16.47 7.65
C HIS A 172 9.73 -16.36 8.83
N TRP A 173 9.15 -16.30 10.01
CA TRP A 173 9.84 -16.42 11.27
C TRP A 173 9.24 -17.63 11.99
N ASP A 174 9.75 -18.82 11.67
CA ASP A 174 9.26 -20.08 12.21
C ASP A 174 10.23 -20.70 13.23
N ASP A 175 9.77 -21.75 13.91
CA ASP A 175 10.56 -22.47 14.91
C ASP A 175 11.83 -23.09 14.30
N GLU A 176 11.81 -23.40 13.00
CA GLU A 176 12.94 -23.97 12.27
C GLU A 176 14.03 -22.91 12.04
N THR A 177 13.64 -21.69 11.64
CA THR A 177 14.51 -20.51 11.57
C THR A 177 15.16 -20.21 12.91
N VAL A 178 14.36 -20.23 13.99
CA VAL A 178 14.86 -20.00 15.36
C VAL A 178 15.82 -21.12 15.79
N LYS A 179 15.59 -22.36 15.34
CA LYS A 179 16.42 -23.51 15.65
C LYS A 179 17.75 -23.48 14.87
N GLU A 180 17.72 -23.23 13.56
CA GLU A 180 18.91 -23.08 12.72
C GLU A 180 19.80 -21.93 13.22
N MET A 181 19.21 -20.82 13.66
CA MET A 181 19.97 -19.71 14.25
C MET A 181 20.62 -20.07 15.60
N LYS A 182 20.00 -20.93 16.40
CA LYS A 182 20.59 -21.42 17.67
C LYS A 182 21.69 -22.46 17.44
N GLU A 183 21.60 -23.25 16.37
CA GLU A 183 22.59 -24.28 16.03
C GLU A 183 23.84 -23.67 15.37
N ASN A 184 23.72 -22.50 14.73
CA ASN A 184 24.80 -21.79 14.06
C ASN A 184 25.39 -20.60 14.85
N ALA A 185 24.99 -20.39 16.12
CA ALA A 185 25.49 -19.35 17.03
C ALA A 185 26.51 -19.88 18.04
#